data_AF-A0AA94VLY7-F1
#
_entry.id   AF-A0AA94VLY7-F1
#
_cell.length_a   1.000
_cell.length_b   1.000
_cell.length_c   1.000
_cell.angle_alpha   90.00
_cell.angle_beta   90.00
_cell.angle_gamma   90.00
#
_symmetry.space_group_name_H-M   'P 1'
#
loop_
_entity.id
_entity.type
_entity.pdbx_description
1 polymer ?
#
loop_
_entity_poly.entity_id
_entity_poly.type
_entity_poly.pdbx_seq_one_letter_code
_entity_poly.pdbx_strand_id
1 'polypeptide(L)'
;METFRLDDRLARDSALVMRLGLCELRLQNDSRWPWLVLVPQRGGASELFDLTPLDQAVLTFETNLVASALKDVTGATKINVGALGNIVRQLHVHIIARNEGDTCWPGPIWGHGTPVPYGPGEKESLMKKISGAL
;
A
#
# COMPACT_ATOMS: atom_id res chain seq x y z
N MET A 1 -16.12 -13.46 -14.77
CA MET A 1 -15.21 -12.72 -13.86
C MET A 1 -13.83 -13.28 -14.08
N GLU A 2 -12.85 -12.42 -14.37
CA GLU A 2 -11.46 -12.86 -14.42
C GLU A 2 -10.98 -13.27 -13.02
N THR A 3 -10.22 -14.36 -12.96
CA THR A 3 -9.60 -14.81 -11.71
C THR A 3 -8.54 -13.79 -11.28
N PHE A 4 -8.53 -13.42 -10.00
CA PHE A 4 -7.50 -12.54 -9.47
C PHE A 4 -6.11 -13.17 -9.60
N ARG A 5 -5.19 -12.43 -10.21
CA ARG A 5 -3.75 -12.69 -10.21
C ARG A 5 -3.04 -11.37 -9.98
N LEU A 6 -2.12 -11.32 -9.02
CA LEU A 6 -1.30 -10.14 -8.77
C LEU A 6 -0.39 -9.83 -9.97
N ASP A 7 -0.30 -8.55 -10.37
CA ASP A 7 0.64 -8.08 -11.40
C ASP A 7 2.08 -8.40 -10.99
N ASP A 8 2.87 -8.92 -11.92
CA ASP A 8 4.23 -9.40 -11.64
C ASP A 8 5.15 -8.28 -11.11
N ARG A 9 4.90 -7.01 -11.46
CA ARG A 9 5.65 -5.86 -10.93
C ARG A 9 5.28 -5.58 -9.48
N LEU A 10 3.99 -5.63 -9.12
CA LEU A 10 3.57 -5.52 -7.73
C LEU A 10 4.13 -6.69 -6.91
N ALA A 11 4.13 -7.90 -7.45
CA ALA A 11 4.71 -9.07 -6.79
C ALA A 11 6.22 -8.92 -6.54
N ARG A 12 6.97 -8.42 -7.52
CA ARG A 12 8.42 -8.19 -7.43
C ARG A 12 8.76 -7.05 -6.46
N ASP A 13 8.04 -5.95 -6.54
CA ASP A 13 8.41 -4.71 -5.85
C ASP A 13 7.83 -4.63 -4.42
N SER A 14 7.05 -5.61 -3.98
CA SER A 14 6.44 -5.59 -2.64
C SER A 14 6.34 -6.98 -1.99
N ALA A 15 6.35 -7.03 -0.66
CA ALA A 15 6.11 -8.25 0.11
C ALA A 15 4.68 -8.30 0.66
N LEU A 16 4.06 -9.48 0.63
CA LEU A 16 2.75 -9.70 1.25
C LEU A 16 2.84 -9.61 2.77
N VAL A 17 2.08 -8.71 3.38
CA VAL A 17 1.93 -8.58 4.84
C VAL A 17 0.84 -9.52 5.32
N MET A 18 -0.37 -9.38 4.79
CA MET A 18 -1.53 -10.21 5.10
C MET A 18 -2.61 -10.06 4.03
N ARG A 19 -3.65 -10.87 4.11
CA ARG A 19 -4.88 -10.72 3.32
C ARG A 19 -5.99 -10.19 4.22
N LEU A 20 -6.62 -9.12 3.78
CA LEU A 20 -7.84 -8.57 4.38
C LEU A 20 -9.07 -9.23 3.72
N GLY A 21 -10.26 -8.69 3.95
CA GLY A 21 -11.49 -9.21 3.36
C GLY A 21 -11.52 -9.06 1.84
N LEU A 22 -11.13 -7.89 1.33
CA LEU A 22 -11.06 -7.58 -0.09
C LEU A 22 -9.62 -7.58 -0.61
N CYS A 23 -8.69 -6.95 0.10
CA CYS A 23 -7.36 -6.67 -0.44
C CYS A 23 -6.26 -7.64 0.02
N GLU A 24 -5.25 -7.85 -0.82
CA GLU A 24 -3.90 -8.12 -0.30
C GLU A 24 -3.31 -6.82 0.25
N LEU A 25 -2.77 -6.86 1.47
CA LEU A 25 -1.97 -5.79 2.04
C LEU A 25 -0.49 -6.10 1.82
N ARG A 26 0.23 -5.20 1.16
CA ARG A 26 1.62 -5.41 0.74
C ARG A 26 2.50 -4.25 1.18
N LEU A 27 3.74 -4.55 1.55
CA LEU A 27 4.78 -3.56 1.88
C LEU A 27 5.70 -3.35 0.68
N GLN A 28 5.74 -2.12 0.15
CA GLN A 28 6.64 -1.74 -0.94
C GLN A 28 8.09 -1.85 -0.52
N ASN A 29 8.95 -2.29 -1.44
CA ASN A 29 10.37 -2.52 -1.18
C ASN A 29 11.19 -1.24 -1.34
N ASP A 30 10.79 -0.20 -0.60
CA ASP A 30 11.46 1.09 -0.55
C ASP A 30 11.45 1.61 0.91
N SER A 31 12.57 1.47 1.60
CA SER A 31 12.71 1.80 3.03
C SER A 31 12.72 3.30 3.32
N ARG A 32 12.75 4.15 2.28
CA ARG A 32 12.70 5.62 2.43
C ARG A 32 11.43 6.11 3.09
N TRP A 33 10.32 5.37 2.96
CA TRP A 33 9.05 5.65 3.62
C TRP A 33 8.36 4.34 4.03
N PRO A 34 7.68 4.28 5.18
CA PRO A 34 6.74 3.17 5.44
C PRO A 34 5.58 3.24 4.44
N TRP A 35 5.62 2.38 3.43
CA TRP A 35 4.75 2.44 2.26
C TRP A 35 4.01 1.11 2.03
N LEU A 36 2.71 1.14 2.31
CA LEU A 36 1.79 0.04 2.07
C LEU A 36 1.03 0.20 0.77
N VAL A 37 0.63 -0.92 0.20
CA VAL A 37 -0.22 -1.00 -0.99
C VAL A 37 -1.32 -2.02 -0.73
N LEU A 38 -2.57 -1.59 -0.90
CA LEU A 38 -3.74 -2.46 -0.97
C LEU A 38 -3.99 -2.85 -2.41
N VAL A 39 -4.20 -4.14 -2.67
CA VAL A 39 -4.57 -4.67 -3.99
C VAL A 39 -5.89 -5.44 -3.86
N PRO A 40 -7.04 -4.88 -4.30
CA PRO A 40 -8.32 -5.59 -4.29
C PRO A 40 -8.24 -6.91 -5.05
N GLN A 41 -8.71 -7.99 -4.45
CA GLN A 41 -8.71 -9.32 -5.05
C GLN A 41 -9.88 -9.48 -6.05
N ARG A 42 -9.89 -8.64 -7.10
CA ARG A 42 -10.85 -8.63 -8.20
C ARG A 42 -10.08 -8.63 -9.52
N GLY A 43 -10.24 -9.67 -10.34
CA GLY A 43 -9.59 -9.75 -11.65
C GLY A 43 -10.11 -8.67 -12.60
N GLY A 44 -9.21 -8.10 -13.39
CA GLY A 44 -9.53 -7.09 -14.41
C GLY A 44 -9.80 -5.68 -13.91
N ALA A 45 -9.92 -5.44 -12.60
CA ALA A 45 -10.15 -4.10 -12.06
C ALA A 45 -8.92 -3.21 -12.25
N SER A 46 -9.12 -2.07 -12.91
CA SER A 46 -8.07 -1.05 -13.12
C SER A 46 -8.36 0.25 -12.40
N GLU A 47 -9.64 0.59 -12.29
CA GLU A 47 -10.14 1.82 -11.69
C GLU A 47 -11.04 1.50 -10.49
N LEU A 48 -11.18 2.45 -9.56
CA LEU A 48 -12.07 2.25 -8.40
C LEU A 48 -13.52 1.98 -8.82
N PHE A 49 -13.97 2.61 -9.90
CA PHE A 49 -15.34 2.46 -10.40
C PHE A 49 -15.57 1.14 -11.17
N ASP A 50 -14.52 0.35 -11.43
CA ASP A 50 -14.65 -1.02 -11.96
C ASP A 50 -15.12 -2.00 -10.86
N LEU A 51 -14.94 -1.63 -9.59
CA LEU A 51 -15.39 -2.41 -8.43
C LEU A 51 -16.91 -2.30 -8.26
N THR A 52 -17.51 -3.33 -7.69
CA THR A 52 -18.92 -3.25 -7.26
C THR A 52 -19.09 -2.16 -6.19
N PRO A 53 -20.28 -1.54 -6.03
CA PRO A 53 -20.49 -0.55 -4.98
C PRO A 53 -20.16 -1.06 -3.57
N LEU A 54 -20.39 -2.34 -3.31
CA LEU A 54 -20.01 -2.97 -2.05
C LEU A 54 -18.48 -3.07 -1.91
N ASP A 55 -17.77 -3.49 -2.96
CA ASP A 55 -16.31 -3.56 -2.95
C ASP A 55 -15.68 -2.17 -2.82
N GLN A 56 -16.27 -1.13 -3.42
CA GLN A 56 -15.81 0.27 -3.24
C GLN A 56 -15.94 0.71 -1.77
N ALA A 57 -17.05 0.36 -1.12
CA ALA A 57 -17.24 0.64 0.30
C ALA A 57 -16.21 -0.13 1.15
N VAL A 58 -16.03 -1.42 0.91
CA VAL A 58 -15.04 -2.25 1.63
C VAL A 58 -13.62 -1.73 1.41
N LEU A 59 -13.25 -1.36 0.18
CA LEU A 59 -11.94 -0.76 -0.11
C LEU A 59 -11.72 0.52 0.70
N THR A 60 -12.75 1.37 0.83
CA THR A 60 -12.69 2.58 1.65
C THR A 60 -12.46 2.24 3.13
N PHE A 61 -13.19 1.25 3.66
CA PHE A 61 -13.00 0.79 5.04
C PHE A 61 -11.60 0.22 5.28
N GLU A 62 -11.12 -0.68 4.42
CA GLU A 62 -9.78 -1.26 4.53
C GLU A 62 -8.67 -0.21 4.38
N THR A 63 -8.84 0.75 3.47
CA THR A 63 -7.91 1.87 3.29
C THR A 63 -7.79 2.69 4.56
N ASN A 64 -8.92 3.03 5.20
CA ASN A 64 -8.93 3.83 6.42
C ASN A 64 -8.38 3.05 7.63
N LEU A 65 -8.72 1.77 7.75
CA LEU A 65 -8.21 0.88 8.79
C LEU A 65 -6.67 0.80 8.72
N VAL A 66 -6.13 0.51 7.53
CA VAL A 66 -4.69 0.42 7.31
C VAL A 66 -3.99 1.77 7.47
N ALA A 67 -4.59 2.87 7.00
CA ALA A 67 -4.05 4.21 7.18
C ALA A 67 -3.91 4.59 8.67
N SER A 68 -4.93 4.30 9.48
CA SER A 68 -4.89 4.57 10.93
C SER A 68 -3.80 3.73 11.60
N ALA A 69 -3.82 2.41 11.39
CA ALA A 69 -2.84 1.50 11.97
C ALA A 69 -1.40 1.86 11.55
N LEU A 70 -1.17 2.20 10.28
CA LEU A 70 0.14 2.63 9.80
C LEU A 70 0.59 3.91 10.51
N LYS A 71 -0.31 4.88 10.70
CA LYS A 71 0.01 6.13 11.41
C LYS A 71 0.44 5.85 12.84
N ASP A 72 -0.31 5.00 13.55
CA ASP A 72 -0.03 4.67 14.95
C ASP A 72 1.28 3.90 15.10
N VAL A 73 1.54 2.91 14.23
CA VAL A 73 2.77 2.11 14.24
C VAL A 73 4.02 2.95 13.95
N THR A 74 3.90 3.96 13.10
CA THR A 74 5.05 4.77 12.62
C THR A 74 5.21 6.08 13.36
N GLY A 75 4.20 6.53 14.11
CA GLY A 75 4.15 7.87 14.70
C GLY A 75 4.11 8.99 13.64
N ALA A 76 3.68 8.69 12.41
CA ALA A 76 3.79 9.62 11.30
C ALA A 76 2.94 10.88 11.49
N THR A 77 3.46 12.04 11.10
CA THR A 77 2.69 13.29 11.14
C THR A 77 1.47 13.21 10.21
N LYS A 78 1.64 12.63 9.01
CA LYS A 78 0.60 12.57 7.98
C LYS A 78 0.59 11.22 7.25
N ILE A 79 -0.61 10.79 6.82
CA ILE A 79 -0.78 9.71 5.85
C ILE A 79 -1.10 10.30 4.47
N ASN A 80 -0.44 9.82 3.43
CA ASN A 80 -0.82 10.03 2.03
C ASN A 80 -1.51 8.78 1.51
N VAL A 81 -2.63 8.95 0.81
CA VAL A 81 -3.37 7.87 0.16
C VAL A 81 -3.54 8.23 -1.31
N GLY A 82 -3.35 7.26 -2.20
CA GLY A 82 -3.54 7.49 -3.64
C GLY A 82 -3.74 6.22 -4.44
N ALA A 83 -4.72 6.23 -5.34
CA ALA A 83 -4.86 5.27 -6.42
C ALA A 83 -4.46 5.97 -7.72
N LEU A 84 -3.37 5.53 -8.35
CA LEU A 84 -2.79 6.19 -9.53
C LEU A 84 -2.87 5.31 -10.78
N GLY A 85 -2.19 4.17 -10.78
CA GLY A 85 -2.32 3.18 -11.86
C GLY A 85 -1.63 3.48 -13.19
N ASN A 86 -0.91 4.61 -13.33
CA ASN A 86 -0.27 5.00 -14.59
C ASN A 86 0.81 4.00 -15.08
N ILE A 87 1.51 3.30 -14.18
CA ILE A 87 2.54 2.31 -14.55
C ILE A 87 1.96 0.90 -14.51
N VAL A 88 1.42 0.50 -13.36
CA VAL A 88 0.72 -0.78 -13.17
C VAL A 88 -0.78 -0.53 -13.22
N ARG A 89 -1.49 -1.11 -14.19
CA ARG A 89 -2.93 -0.85 -14.37
C ARG A 89 -3.82 -1.59 -13.40
N GLN A 90 -3.39 -2.74 -12.88
CA GLN A 90 -4.16 -3.44 -11.84
C GLN A 90 -4.42 -2.47 -10.68
N LEU A 91 -5.69 -2.33 -10.28
CA LEU A 91 -6.09 -1.42 -9.24
C LEU A 91 -5.30 -1.70 -7.96
N HIS A 92 -4.68 -0.64 -7.44
CA HIS A 92 -3.99 -0.68 -6.17
C HIS A 92 -4.02 0.71 -5.51
N VAL A 93 -4.07 0.72 -4.18
CA VAL A 93 -4.14 1.94 -3.38
C VAL A 93 -2.89 2.03 -2.52
N HIS A 94 -2.12 3.10 -2.70
CA HIS A 94 -0.95 3.40 -1.88
C HIS A 94 -1.39 4.05 -0.56
N ILE A 95 -0.76 3.65 0.54
CA ILE A 95 -0.95 4.21 1.89
C ILE A 95 0.43 4.43 2.49
N ILE A 96 0.81 5.68 2.69
CA ILE A 96 2.20 6.08 2.95
C ILE A 96 2.28 6.94 4.21
N ALA A 97 3.14 6.56 5.14
CA ALA A 97 3.52 7.36 6.30
C ALA A 97 4.49 8.48 5.91
N ARG A 98 4.18 9.71 6.29
CA ARG A 98 4.94 10.91 5.95
C ARG A 98 5.24 11.77 7.17
N ASN A 99 6.42 12.40 7.16
CA ASN A 99 6.90 13.29 8.21
C ASN A 99 7.59 14.52 7.61
N GLU A 100 7.54 15.64 8.32
CA GLU A 100 8.39 16.78 8.00
C GLU A 100 9.86 16.37 7.96
N GLY A 101 10.55 16.68 6.86
CA GLY A 101 11.95 16.32 6.66
C GLY A 101 12.20 14.91 6.13
N ASP A 102 11.15 14.11 5.88
CA ASP A 102 11.32 12.89 5.08
C ASP A 102 11.77 13.22 3.65
N THR A 103 12.36 12.23 2.98
CA THR A 103 12.79 12.40 1.59
C THR A 103 11.61 12.92 0.76
N CYS A 104 11.83 13.98 -0.02
CA CYS A 104 10.85 14.66 -0.87
C CYS A 104 9.72 15.45 -0.19
N TRP A 105 9.67 15.58 1.14
CA TRP A 105 8.69 16.45 1.80
C TRP A 105 8.75 17.92 1.30
N PRO A 106 7.62 18.61 1.05
CA PRO A 106 6.22 18.18 1.18
C PRO A 106 5.63 17.55 -0.10
N GLY A 107 6.47 17.26 -1.09
CA GLY A 107 6.08 16.70 -2.37
C GLY A 107 5.65 15.22 -2.32
N PRO A 108 5.12 14.71 -3.46
CA PRO A 108 4.75 13.31 -3.62
C PRO A 108 5.99 12.41 -3.72
N ILE A 109 5.90 11.20 -3.16
CA ILE A 109 6.98 10.20 -3.23
C ILE A 109 7.11 9.56 -4.62
N TRP A 110 6.02 9.52 -5.39
CA TRP A 110 5.96 8.79 -6.65
C TRP A 110 6.86 9.43 -7.71
N GLY A 111 7.79 8.64 -8.25
CA GLY A 111 8.77 9.11 -9.23
C GLY A 111 9.96 9.86 -8.63
N HIS A 112 10.06 9.95 -7.29
CA HIS A 112 11.18 10.61 -6.64
C HIS A 112 12.33 9.63 -6.33
N GLY A 113 13.50 9.86 -6.93
CA GLY A 113 14.74 9.12 -6.63
C GLY A 113 14.68 7.63 -6.96
N THR A 114 15.55 6.84 -6.32
CA THR A 114 15.67 5.39 -6.51
C THR A 114 15.27 4.65 -5.22
N PRO A 115 14.51 3.54 -5.30
CA PRO A 115 14.15 2.77 -4.12
C PRO A 115 15.37 2.30 -3.32
N VAL A 116 15.28 2.37 -1.99
CA VAL A 116 16.32 1.86 -1.09
C VAL A 116 15.82 0.56 -0.46
N PRO A 117 16.59 -0.55 -0.50
CA PRO A 117 16.16 -1.78 0.15
C PRO A 117 16.11 -1.59 1.68
N TYR A 118 15.26 -2.38 2.34
CA TYR A 118 15.28 -2.48 3.79
C TYR A 118 16.59 -3.12 4.28
N GLY A 119 17.08 -2.68 5.43
CA GLY A 119 18.17 -3.34 6.13
C GLY A 119 17.76 -4.71 6.68
N PRO A 120 18.72 -5.51 7.16
CA PRO A 120 18.44 -6.86 7.67
C PRO A 120 17.40 -6.84 8.82
N GLY A 121 16.27 -7.53 8.64
CA GLY A 121 15.23 -7.67 9.66
C GLY A 121 14.29 -6.47 9.82
N GLU A 122 14.58 -5.31 9.21
CA GLU A 122 13.75 -4.12 9.33
C GLU A 122 12.38 -4.33 8.68
N LYS A 123 12.38 -4.95 7.51
CA LYS A 123 11.17 -5.26 6.75
C LYS A 123 10.24 -6.17 7.53
N GLU A 124 10.78 -7.28 8.04
CA GLU A 124 10.03 -8.27 8.82
C GLU A 124 9.49 -7.67 10.12
N SER A 125 10.27 -6.80 10.78
CA SER A 125 9.87 -6.11 11.99
C SER A 125 8.70 -5.15 11.73
N LEU A 126 8.78 -4.35 10.67
CA LEU A 126 7.70 -3.46 10.26
C LEU A 126 6.44 -4.23 9.87
N MET A 127 6.57 -5.29 9.08
CA MET A 127 5.45 -6.15 8.70
C MET A 127 4.75 -6.74 9.91
N LYS A 128 5.50 -7.25 10.90
CA LYS A 128 4.93 -7.78 12.16
C LYS A 128 4.19 -6.73 12.98
N LYS A 129 4.74 -5.52 13.09
CA LYS A 129 4.08 -4.41 13.81
C LYS A 129 2.77 -4.04 13.14
N ILE A 130 2.75 -3.94 11.81
CA ILE A 130 1.55 -3.60 11.03
C ILE A 130 0.50 -4.70 11.17
N SER A 131 0.88 -5.97 10.97
CA SER A 131 -0.06 -7.09 11.10
C SER A 131 -0.59 -7.26 12.52
N GLY A 132 0.17 -6.86 13.55
CA GLY A 132 -0.27 -6.93 14.94
C GLY A 132 -1.17 -5.75 15.37
N ALA A 133 -1.23 -4.69 14.57
CA ALA A 133 -2.07 -3.52 14.81
C ALA A 133 -3.39 -3.54 14.01
N LEU A 134 -3.59 -4.56 13.16
CA LEU A 134 -4.77 -4.79 12.33
C LEU A 134 -5.54 -6.02 12.84
#